data_AF-A0A7Y0ZV43-F1
#
_entry.id   AF-A0A7Y0ZV43-F1
#
_cell.length_a   1.000
_cell.length_b   1.000
_cell.length_c   1.000
_cell.angle_alpha   90.00
_cell.angle_beta   90.00
_cell.angle_gamma   90.00
#
_symmetry.space_group_name_H-M   'P 1'
#
loop_
_entity.id
_entity.type
_entity.pdbx_description
1 polymer ?
#
loop_
_entity_poly.entity_id
_entity_poly.type
_entity_poly.pdbx_seq_one_letter_code
_entity_poly.pdbx_strand_id
1 'polypeptide(L)'
;MNPRIEKKLSKRLVRLYPSLYGRAWIDSDHSELAYDENSNVRHCPSVGGEYDSYSGDSNESYTVWASWLQMWPWHGPFEEYPHDHQFAGYPNTEGFKPTTRNLLKMAAECEKSERLES
;
A
#
# COMPACT_ATOMS: atom_id res chain seq x y z
N MET A 1 -0.39 -9.98 4.89
CA MET A 1 0.13 -8.85 5.70
C MET A 1 -0.88 -8.56 6.83
N ASN A 2 -0.53 -7.93 7.97
CA ASN A 2 -1.55 -7.62 8.99
C ASN A 2 -2.49 -6.45 8.56
N PRO A 3 -3.84 -6.58 8.63
CA PRO A 3 -4.78 -5.52 8.23
C PRO A 3 -4.62 -4.18 8.96
N ARG A 4 -4.18 -4.20 10.23
CA ARG A 4 -3.90 -2.96 10.98
C ARG A 4 -2.67 -2.23 10.43
N ILE A 5 -1.69 -2.98 9.91
CA ILE A 5 -0.49 -2.43 9.29
C ILE A 5 -0.85 -1.79 7.95
N GLU A 6 -1.63 -2.49 7.12
CA GLU A 6 -2.18 -1.95 5.88
C GLU A 6 -2.87 -0.61 6.12
N LYS A 7 -3.83 -0.56 7.05
CA LYS A 7 -4.55 0.67 7.39
C LYS A 7 -3.62 1.79 7.86
N LYS A 8 -2.59 1.48 8.64
CA LYS A 8 -1.60 2.49 9.10
C LYS A 8 -0.77 3.03 7.93
N LEU A 9 -0.34 2.15 7.03
CA LEU A 9 0.43 2.50 5.84
C LEU A 9 -0.40 3.33 4.86
N SER A 10 -1.63 2.92 4.56
CA SER A 10 -2.59 3.70 3.76
C SER A 10 -2.78 5.11 4.31
N LYS A 11 -3.03 5.25 5.62
CA LYS A 11 -3.15 6.56 6.28
C LYS A 11 -1.87 7.40 6.18
N ARG A 12 -0.71 6.74 6.18
CA ARG A 12 0.58 7.43 6.09
C ARG A 12 0.84 7.92 4.67
N LEU A 13 0.54 7.10 3.67
CA LEU A 13 0.69 7.44 2.25
C LEU A 13 -0.19 8.63 1.86
N VAL A 14 -1.45 8.70 2.32
CA VAL A 14 -2.32 9.88 2.12
C VAL A 14 -1.65 11.17 2.61
N ARG A 15 -0.92 11.12 3.73
CA ARG A 15 -0.21 12.29 4.28
C ARG A 15 1.12 12.59 3.58
N LEU A 16 1.80 11.56 3.06
CA LEU A 16 3.11 11.71 2.42
C LEU A 16 2.99 12.14 0.96
N TYR A 17 1.96 11.66 0.26
CA TYR A 17 1.73 11.90 -1.17
C TYR A 17 0.30 12.41 -1.42
N PRO A 18 -0.06 13.60 -0.89
CA PRO A 18 -1.41 14.15 -1.06
C PRO A 18 -1.73 14.49 -2.53
N SER A 19 -0.73 14.68 -3.40
CA SER A 19 -0.95 14.87 -4.84
C SER A 19 -1.56 13.64 -5.51
N LEU A 20 -1.21 12.44 -5.04
CA LEU A 20 -1.71 11.17 -5.57
C LEU A 20 -2.94 10.69 -4.79
N TYR A 21 -2.90 10.76 -3.46
CA TYR A 21 -3.90 10.14 -2.58
C TYR A 21 -4.76 11.15 -1.82
N GLY A 22 -4.69 12.45 -2.15
CA GLY A 22 -5.45 13.48 -1.44
C GLY A 22 -6.96 13.35 -1.56
N ARG A 23 -7.44 12.61 -2.57
CA ARG A 23 -8.85 12.28 -2.78
C ARG A 23 -9.25 10.91 -2.23
N ALA A 24 -8.35 10.22 -1.52
CA ALA A 24 -8.68 8.94 -0.93
C ALA A 24 -9.88 9.06 0.01
N TRP A 25 -10.87 8.20 -0.18
CA TRP A 25 -12.07 8.14 0.65
C TRP A 25 -11.90 7.08 1.74
N ILE A 26 -12.69 7.19 2.81
CA ILE A 26 -12.66 6.22 3.91
C ILE A 26 -13.73 5.19 3.65
N ASP A 27 -13.31 3.95 3.46
CA ASP A 27 -14.23 2.85 3.23
C ASP A 27 -14.87 2.38 4.55
N SER A 28 -16.18 2.28 4.60
CA SER A 28 -16.89 1.74 5.77
C SER A 28 -16.70 0.23 5.92
N ASP A 29 -16.37 -0.46 4.84
CA ASP A 29 -16.22 -1.91 4.82
C ASP A 29 -14.80 -2.37 5.18
N HIS A 30 -14.63 -3.70 5.18
CA HIS A 30 -13.35 -4.35 5.36
C HIS A 30 -12.56 -4.26 4.06
N SER A 31 -11.25 -4.00 4.15
CA SER A 31 -10.37 -4.27 3.00
C SER A 31 -10.38 -5.75 2.68
N GLU A 32 -10.03 -6.13 1.44
CA GLU A 32 -9.90 -7.54 1.04
C GLU A 32 -9.02 -8.33 2.03
N LEU A 33 -7.87 -7.76 2.38
CA LEU A 33 -6.98 -8.35 3.39
C LEU A 33 -7.64 -8.51 4.77
N ALA A 34 -8.49 -7.56 5.19
CA ALA A 34 -9.23 -7.69 6.44
C ALA A 34 -10.32 -8.77 6.35
N TYR A 35 -10.92 -8.96 5.17
CA TYR A 35 -11.87 -10.04 4.92
C TYR A 35 -11.19 -11.42 4.97
N ASP A 36 -10.08 -11.59 4.25
CA ASP A 36 -9.33 -12.85 4.17
C ASP A 36 -8.79 -13.29 5.53
N GLU A 37 -8.32 -12.33 6.34
CA GLU A 37 -7.82 -12.56 7.70
C GLU A 37 -8.93 -12.62 8.77
N ASN A 38 -10.21 -12.60 8.37
CA ASN A 38 -11.37 -12.53 9.26
C ASN A 38 -11.22 -11.45 10.36
N SER A 39 -10.71 -10.29 9.96
CA SER A 39 -10.33 -9.17 10.84
C SER A 39 -11.38 -8.08 10.82
N ASN A 40 -11.75 -7.56 12.00
CA ASN A 40 -12.68 -6.44 12.14
C ASN A 40 -12.07 -5.05 11.80
N VAL A 41 -10.96 -5.02 11.06
CA VAL A 41 -10.31 -3.76 10.68
C VAL A 41 -11.06 -3.14 9.50
N ARG A 42 -11.69 -1.99 9.76
CA ARG A 42 -12.46 -1.20 8.78
C ARG A 42 -11.89 0.19 8.60
N HIS A 43 -12.47 1.05 7.77
CA HIS A 43 -12.05 2.47 7.65
C HIS A 43 -10.63 2.61 7.13
N CYS A 44 -10.26 1.77 6.16
CA CYS A 44 -9.04 1.92 5.40
C CYS A 44 -9.22 3.07 4.38
N PRO A 45 -8.23 3.96 4.20
CA PRO A 45 -8.22 4.85 3.07
C PRO A 45 -8.14 4.07 1.77
N SER A 46 -9.03 4.38 0.83
CA SER A 46 -9.18 3.71 -0.46
C SER A 46 -9.21 4.71 -1.62
N VAL A 47 -8.85 4.24 -2.81
CA VAL A 47 -8.84 4.98 -4.08
C VAL A 47 -9.43 4.13 -5.20
N GLY A 48 -9.85 4.75 -6.30
CA GLY A 48 -10.67 4.10 -7.31
C GLY A 48 -12.14 4.04 -6.89
N GLY A 49 -12.90 3.13 -7.47
CA GLY A 49 -14.37 3.13 -7.40
C GLY A 49 -15.04 4.29 -8.17
N GLU A 50 -14.29 4.98 -9.02
CA GLU A 50 -14.76 6.10 -9.82
C GLU A 50 -15.52 5.57 -11.04
N TYR A 51 -16.72 6.10 -11.23
CA TYR A 51 -17.56 5.77 -12.38
C TYR A 51 -16.99 6.38 -13.66
N ASP A 52 -16.71 5.54 -14.65
CA ASP A 52 -16.35 5.97 -15.99
C ASP A 52 -17.61 6.02 -16.88
N SER A 53 -18.02 7.25 -17.21
CA SER A 53 -19.18 7.50 -18.06
C SER A 53 -19.04 7.01 -19.51
N TYR A 54 -17.82 6.70 -19.97
CA TYR A 54 -17.58 6.22 -21.32
C TYR A 54 -17.74 4.70 -21.43
N SER A 55 -17.19 3.94 -20.48
CA SER A 55 -17.35 2.48 -20.41
C SER A 55 -18.65 2.05 -19.74
N GLY A 56 -19.22 2.90 -18.87
CA GLY A 56 -20.40 2.58 -18.07
C GLY A 56 -20.09 1.75 -16.82
N ASP A 57 -18.81 1.47 -16.55
CA ASP A 57 -18.33 0.70 -15.40
C ASP A 57 -17.62 1.59 -14.38
N SER A 58 -17.50 1.10 -13.15
CA SER A 58 -16.64 1.72 -12.14
C SER A 58 -15.27 1.07 -12.19
N ASN A 59 -14.19 1.85 -12.05
CA ASN A 59 -12.88 1.27 -11.85
C ASN A 59 -12.80 0.53 -10.51
N GLU A 60 -11.90 -0.45 -10.42
CA GLU A 60 -11.68 -1.19 -9.18
C GLU A 60 -11.26 -0.24 -8.05
N SER A 61 -11.79 -0.52 -6.86
CA SER A 61 -11.40 0.17 -5.64
C SER A 61 -10.30 -0.61 -4.93
N TYR A 62 -9.24 0.07 -4.53
CA TYR A 62 -8.15 -0.51 -3.78
C TYR A 62 -7.91 0.28 -2.50
N THR A 63 -7.34 -0.36 -1.48
CA THR A 63 -6.72 0.39 -0.39
C THR A 63 -5.58 1.24 -0.97
N VAL A 64 -5.31 2.41 -0.36
CA VAL A 64 -4.21 3.28 -0.80
C VAL A 64 -2.87 2.52 -0.82
N TRP A 65 -2.67 1.62 0.13
CA TRP A 65 -1.50 0.75 0.17
C TRP A 65 -1.45 -0.23 -1.02
N ALA A 66 -2.54 -0.90 -1.34
CA ALA A 66 -2.61 -1.82 -2.49
C ALA A 66 -2.40 -1.07 -3.81
N SER A 67 -3.04 0.08 -4.01
CA SER A 67 -2.83 0.95 -5.17
C SER A 67 -1.36 1.39 -5.29
N TRP A 68 -0.75 1.78 -4.17
CA TRP A 68 0.66 2.16 -4.15
C TRP A 68 1.60 1.00 -4.50
N LEU A 69 1.33 -0.22 -4.00
CA LEU A 69 2.11 -1.41 -4.37
C LEU A 69 2.02 -1.71 -5.86
N GLN A 70 0.84 -1.56 -6.47
CA GLN A 70 0.66 -1.76 -7.92
C GLN A 70 1.37 -0.68 -8.74
N MET A 71 1.38 0.57 -8.25
CA MET A 71 2.06 1.68 -8.90
C MET A 71 3.56 1.73 -8.61
N TRP A 72 4.02 1.02 -7.58
CA TRP A 72 5.41 1.00 -7.11
C TRP A 72 6.44 0.78 -8.22
N PRO A 73 6.25 -0.18 -9.16
CA PRO A 73 7.19 -0.39 -10.25
C PRO A 73 7.26 0.78 -11.25
N TRP A 74 6.24 1.62 -11.28
CA TRP A 74 6.07 2.71 -12.25
C TRP A 74 6.53 4.07 -11.71
N HIS A 75 6.85 4.18 -10.42
CA HIS A 75 7.38 5.41 -9.81
C HIS A 75 8.84 5.72 -10.18
N GLY A 76 9.45 4.92 -11.07
CA GLY A 76 10.75 5.19 -11.69
C GLY A 76 11.95 4.59 -10.94
N PRO A 77 13.14 4.55 -11.58
CA PRO A 77 14.33 3.99 -10.97
C PRO A 77 14.82 4.91 -9.86
N PHE A 78 14.71 4.44 -8.62
CA PHE A 78 15.46 5.01 -7.52
C PHE A 78 16.89 4.47 -7.57
N GLU A 79 17.87 5.26 -7.11
CA GLU A 79 19.27 4.79 -7.03
C GLU A 79 19.34 3.45 -6.30
N GLU A 80 20.04 2.51 -6.92
CA GLU A 80 20.15 1.14 -6.44
C GLU A 80 20.77 1.14 -5.03
N TYR A 81 20.04 0.59 -4.06
CA TYR A 81 20.66 0.12 -2.82
C TYR A 81 21.77 -0.88 -3.22
N PRO A 82 22.97 -0.87 -2.60
CA PRO A 82 24.20 -1.41 -3.19
C PRO A 82 24.03 -2.74 -3.93
N HIS A 83 24.66 -2.85 -5.10
CA HIS A 83 24.66 -4.06 -5.94
C HIS A 83 24.74 -5.35 -5.11
N ASP A 84 23.88 -6.31 -5.42
CA ASP A 84 23.69 -7.60 -4.73
C ASP A 84 22.92 -7.55 -3.40
N HIS A 85 22.30 -6.42 -3.04
CA HIS A 85 21.39 -6.37 -1.91
C HIS A 85 20.03 -7.01 -2.24
N GLN A 86 19.42 -7.73 -1.30
CA GLN A 86 18.04 -8.28 -1.41
C GLN A 86 16.94 -7.22 -1.66
N PHE A 87 17.32 -5.93 -1.71
CA PHE A 87 16.43 -4.79 -1.97
C PHE A 87 16.96 -3.91 -3.12
N ALA A 88 17.85 -4.43 -3.97
CA ALA A 88 18.19 -3.80 -5.24
C ALA A 88 16.90 -3.59 -6.06
N GLY A 89 16.72 -2.39 -6.61
CA GLY A 89 15.48 -1.99 -7.30
C GLY A 89 14.34 -1.45 -6.41
N TYR A 90 14.53 -1.35 -5.09
CA TYR A 90 13.60 -0.65 -4.19
C TYR A 90 14.14 0.75 -3.82
N PRO A 91 13.29 1.78 -3.65
CA PRO A 91 13.70 3.12 -3.24
C PRO A 91 14.51 3.16 -1.96
N ASN A 92 15.53 4.02 -1.97
CA ASN A 92 16.17 4.45 -0.77
C ASN A 92 15.14 5.13 0.16
N THR A 93 14.88 4.49 1.30
CA THR A 93 13.98 5.02 2.33
C THR A 93 14.69 5.96 3.30
N GLU A 94 15.98 6.27 3.10
CA GLU A 94 16.68 7.32 3.83
C GLU A 94 15.96 8.67 3.64
N GLY A 95 15.62 9.31 4.75
CA GLY A 95 14.77 10.50 4.78
C GLY A 95 13.31 10.22 5.18
N PHE A 96 12.85 8.97 5.07
CA PHE A 96 11.55 8.62 5.64
C PHE A 96 11.64 8.64 7.16
N LYS A 97 10.58 9.11 7.82
CA LYS A 97 10.52 9.07 9.29
C LYS A 97 10.79 7.63 9.76
N PRO A 98 11.53 7.42 10.86
CA PRO A 98 11.82 6.08 11.38
C PRO A 98 10.59 5.18 11.50
N THR A 99 9.45 5.76 11.89
CA THR A 99 8.17 5.06 11.96
C THR A 99 7.69 4.52 10.62
N THR A 100 7.87 5.26 9.52
CA THR A 100 7.49 4.82 8.18
C THR A 100 8.41 3.70 7.69
N ARG A 101 9.72 3.82 7.91
CA ARG A 101 10.67 2.72 7.61
C ARG A 101 10.36 1.43 8.37
N ASN A 102 10.03 1.54 9.66
CA ASN A 102 9.67 0.38 10.48
C ASN A 102 8.40 -0.29 9.97
N LEU A 103 7.38 0.48 9.56
CA LEU A 103 6.15 -0.08 9.01
C LEU A 103 6.38 -0.77 7.66
N LEU A 104 7.22 -0.20 6.79
CA LEU A 104 7.61 -0.83 5.52
C LEU A 104 8.37 -2.13 5.75
N LYS A 105 9.30 -2.13 6.72
CA LYS A 105 10.04 -3.33 7.10
C LYS A 105 9.10 -4.43 7.63
N MET A 106 8.15 -4.08 8.50
CA MET A 106 7.15 -5.02 9.00
C MET A 106 6.25 -5.57 7.89
N ALA A 107 5.84 -4.74 6.93
CA ALA A 107 5.04 -5.20 5.78
C ALA A 107 5.82 -6.20 4.92
N ALA A 108 7.09 -5.92 4.62
CA ALA A 108 7.96 -6.81 3.86
C ALA A 108 8.25 -8.13 4.60
N GLU A 109 8.40 -8.09 5.94
CA GLU A 109 8.55 -9.29 6.76
C GLU A 109 7.27 -10.16 6.74
N CYS A 110 6.08 -9.55 6.79
CA CYS A 110 4.81 -10.29 6.64
C CYS A 110 4.70 -10.96 5.26
N GLU A 111 4.96 -10.24 4.16
CA GLU A 111 4.90 -10.81 2.80
C GLU A 111 5.86 -11.99 2.62
N LYS A 112 7.08 -11.90 3.16
CA LYS A 112 8.06 -12.99 3.10
C LYS A 112 7.61 -14.21 3.90
N SER A 113 6.98 -14.00 5.05
CA SER A 113 6.41 -15.10 5.85
C SER A 113 5.30 -15.82 5.09
N GLU A 114 4.41 -15.08 4.44
CA GLU A 114 3.29 -15.64 3.67
C GLU A 114 3.75 -16.44 2.45
N ARG A 115 4.82 -16.03 1.78
CA ARG A 115 5.43 -16.81 0.68
C ARG A 115 6.17 -18.07 1.11
N LEU A 116 6.58 -18.18 2.36
CA LEU A 116 7.27 -19.37 2.89
C LEU A 116 6.29 -20.43 3.38
N GLU A 117 5.03 -20.06 3.61
CA GLU A 117 3.94 -20.95 4.06
C GLU A 117 3.04 -21.45 2.92
N SER A 118 3.21 -20.92 1.69
CA SER A 118 2.52 -21.35 0.45
C SER A 118 3.36 -22.32 -0.38
#